data_AF-A0A2W4SDS6-F1
#
_entry.id   AF-A0A2W4SDS6-F1
#
_cell.length_a   1.000
_cell.length_b   1.000
_cell.length_c   1.000
_cell.angle_alpha   90.00
_cell.angle_beta   90.00
_cell.angle_gamma   90.00
#
_symmetry.space_group_name_H-M   'P 1'
#
loop_
_entity.id
_entity.type
_entity.pdbx_description
1 polymer ?
#
loop_
_entity_poly.entity_id
_entity_poly.type
_entity_poly.pdbx_seq_one_letter_code
_entity_poly.pdbx_strand_id
1 'polypeptide(L)'
;MSGAGGAAVVAESSSALRERLDACTRYAAVVHEQLAALDRNDLDAFAVLARERETLARRIEGAAMAGVDVAPRDGEREVGALHEVLQRCAEADARLLERLRALRDEARDALRHLEARRSGVRAYMAAGGGPVSLDVRS
;
A
#
# COMPACT_ATOMS: atom_id res chain seq x y z
N MET A 1 -14.30 37.57 33.18
CA MET A 1 -13.19 36.63 32.95
C MET A 1 -13.68 35.53 32.02
N SER A 2 -13.59 35.72 30.71
CA SER A 2 -13.94 34.71 29.69
C SER A 2 -12.96 34.89 28.53
N GLY A 3 -11.98 34.00 28.42
CA GLY A 3 -10.92 34.08 27.41
C GLY A 3 -9.97 32.88 27.44
N ALA A 4 -9.87 32.19 28.58
CA ALA A 4 -9.02 31.00 28.71
C ALA A 4 -9.57 29.75 28.00
N GLY A 5 -10.90 29.60 27.88
CA GLY A 5 -11.52 28.43 27.26
C GLY A 5 -11.37 28.37 25.73
N GLY A 6 -11.40 29.52 25.04
CA GLY A 6 -11.25 29.56 23.59
C GLY A 6 -9.83 29.28 23.10
N ALA A 7 -8.82 29.74 23.85
CA ALA A 7 -7.42 29.53 23.48
C ALA A 7 -6.98 28.06 23.62
N ALA A 8 -7.47 27.34 24.63
CA ALA A 8 -7.17 25.93 24.84
C ALA A 8 -7.77 25.04 23.74
N VAL A 9 -9.05 25.28 23.38
CA VAL A 9 -9.75 24.53 22.32
C VAL A 9 -9.11 24.76 20.95
N VAL A 10 -8.69 26.00 20.64
CA VAL A 10 -8.01 26.31 19.36
C VAL A 10 -6.62 25.68 19.29
N ALA A 11 -5.86 25.65 20.39
CA ALA A 11 -4.55 25.01 20.44
C ALA A 11 -4.65 23.48 20.29
N GLU A 12 -5.67 22.86 20.89
CA GLU A 12 -5.94 21.43 20.80
C GLU A 12 -6.37 21.02 19.38
N SER A 13 -7.27 21.79 18.75
CA SER A 13 -7.65 21.62 17.33
C SER A 13 -6.47 21.74 16.36
N SER A 14 -5.56 22.71 16.56
CA SER A 14 -4.35 22.86 15.72
C SER A 14 -3.36 21.69 15.92
N SER A 15 -3.27 21.13 17.12
CA SER A 15 -2.40 19.98 17.39
C SER A 15 -2.90 18.69 16.73
N ALA A 16 -4.22 18.44 16.79
CA ALA A 16 -4.85 17.28 16.18
C ALA A 16 -4.75 17.32 14.64
N LEU A 17 -4.90 18.49 14.04
CA LEU A 17 -4.74 18.68 12.60
C LEU A 17 -3.30 18.42 12.14
N ARG A 18 -2.31 18.90 12.90
CA ARG A 18 -0.89 18.60 12.64
C ARG A 18 -0.59 17.11 12.78
N GLU A 19 -1.08 16.46 13.83
CA GLU A 19 -0.91 15.01 14.00
C GLU A 19 -1.51 14.23 12.83
N ARG A 20 -2.69 14.64 12.35
CA ARG A 20 -3.34 14.04 11.19
C ARG A 20 -2.53 14.26 9.90
N LEU A 21 -2.00 15.47 9.69
CA LEU A 21 -1.12 15.78 8.57
C LEU A 21 0.14 14.91 8.57
N ASP A 22 0.79 14.77 9.72
CA ASP A 22 1.97 13.93 9.88
C ASP A 22 1.64 12.45 9.62
N ALA A 23 0.52 11.95 10.15
CA ALA A 23 0.08 10.59 9.94
C ALA A 23 -0.23 10.30 8.46
N CYS A 24 -0.93 11.21 7.76
CA CYS A 24 -1.19 11.08 6.33
C CYS A 24 0.12 11.17 5.50
N THR A 25 1.04 12.04 5.88
CA THR A 25 2.34 12.16 5.20
C THR A 25 3.15 10.88 5.34
N ARG A 26 3.21 10.31 6.56
CA ARG A 26 3.87 9.03 6.81
C ARG A 26 3.18 7.88 6.06
N TYR A 27 1.84 7.88 6.02
CA TYR A 27 1.08 6.89 5.27
C TYR A 27 1.49 6.86 3.79
N ALA A 28 1.51 8.03 3.13
CA ALA A 28 1.91 8.11 1.72
C ALA A 28 3.36 7.61 1.51
N ALA A 29 4.28 7.95 2.41
CA ALA A 29 5.66 7.48 2.35
C ALA A 29 5.75 5.95 2.48
N VAL A 30 5.03 5.35 3.43
CA VAL A 30 4.97 3.90 3.61
C VAL A 30 4.43 3.20 2.35
N VAL A 31 3.41 3.75 1.69
CA VAL A 31 2.89 3.18 0.43
C VAL A 31 3.95 3.23 -0.69
N HIS A 32 4.73 4.30 -0.78
CA HIS A 32 5.85 4.36 -1.72
C HIS A 32 6.96 3.34 -1.41
N GLU A 33 7.30 3.16 -0.13
CA GLU A 33 8.24 2.13 0.31
C GLU A 33 7.73 0.72 -0.01
N GLN A 34 6.42 0.48 0.12
CA GLN A 34 5.79 -0.79 -0.25
C GLN A 34 5.91 -1.07 -1.76
N LEU A 35 5.66 -0.06 -2.60
CA LEU A 35 5.88 -0.17 -4.05
C LEU A 35 7.33 -0.53 -4.36
N ALA A 36 8.29 0.14 -3.74
CA ALA A 36 9.71 -0.14 -3.92
C ALA A 36 10.10 -1.55 -3.42
N ALA A 37 9.47 -2.06 -2.37
CA ALA A 37 9.66 -3.42 -1.90
C ALA A 37 9.13 -4.45 -2.91
N LEU A 38 7.95 -4.21 -3.50
CA LEU A 38 7.40 -5.05 -4.57
C LEU A 38 8.31 -5.07 -5.79
N ASP A 39 8.88 -3.93 -6.20
CA ASP A 39 9.79 -3.87 -7.34
C ASP A 39 11.11 -4.62 -7.11
N ARG A 40 11.51 -4.80 -5.84
CA ARG A 40 12.64 -5.63 -5.44
C ARG A 40 12.27 -7.09 -5.14
N ASN A 41 10.99 -7.48 -5.28
CA ASN A 41 10.46 -8.77 -4.83
C ASN A 41 10.70 -9.07 -3.33
N ASP A 42 10.82 -8.03 -2.51
CA ASP A 42 11.00 -8.14 -1.06
C ASP A 42 9.64 -8.22 -0.37
N LEU A 43 9.06 -9.43 -0.33
CA LEU A 43 7.73 -9.67 0.22
C LEU A 43 7.69 -9.55 1.76
N ASP A 44 8.81 -9.79 2.42
CA ASP A 44 8.93 -9.64 3.88
C ASP A 44 8.88 -8.16 4.27
N ALA A 45 9.68 -7.31 3.62
CA ALA A 45 9.61 -5.87 3.82
C ALA A 45 8.22 -5.31 3.47
N PHE A 46 7.63 -5.78 2.37
CA PHE A 46 6.26 -5.41 1.99
C PHE A 46 5.24 -5.72 3.10
N ALA A 47 5.34 -6.90 3.72
CA ALA A 47 4.43 -7.33 4.78
C ALA A 47 4.60 -6.54 6.08
N VAL A 48 5.83 -6.15 6.43
CA VAL A 48 6.09 -5.27 7.58
C VAL A 48 5.47 -3.89 7.34
N LEU A 49 5.73 -3.30 6.19
CA LEU A 49 5.20 -1.99 5.80
C LEU A 49 3.66 -2.00 5.70
N ALA A 50 3.05 -3.12 5.32
CA ALA A 50 1.58 -3.25 5.28
C ALA A 50 0.95 -3.09 6.66
N ARG A 51 1.58 -3.63 7.72
CA ARG A 51 1.11 -3.49 9.10
C ARG A 51 1.30 -2.08 9.63
N GLU A 52 2.41 -1.43 9.25
CA GLU A 52 2.63 -0.01 9.55
C GLU A 52 1.55 0.86 8.90
N ARG A 53 1.25 0.63 7.61
CA ARG A 53 0.18 1.31 6.88
C ARG A 53 -1.19 1.16 7.55
N GLU A 54 -1.56 -0.05 7.96
CA GLU A 54 -2.82 -0.33 8.67
C GLU A 54 -2.89 0.39 10.03
N THR A 55 -1.76 0.50 10.73
CA THR A 55 -1.68 1.23 12.00
C THR A 55 -1.85 2.73 11.78
N LEU A 56 -1.25 3.29 10.73
CA LEU A 56 -1.42 4.69 10.33
C LEU A 56 -2.85 4.99 9.90
N ALA A 57 -3.48 4.11 9.12
CA ALA A 57 -4.88 4.25 8.70
C ALA A 57 -5.82 4.37 9.92
N ARG A 58 -5.68 3.46 10.90
CA ARG A 58 -6.46 3.51 12.14
C ARG A 58 -6.23 4.79 12.94
N ARG A 59 -5.00 5.30 12.97
CA ARG A 59 -4.68 6.58 13.63
C ARG A 59 -5.35 7.77 12.94
N ILE A 60 -5.34 7.79 11.60
CA ILE A 60 -5.99 8.84 10.80
C ILE A 60 -7.51 8.82 11.01
N GLU A 61 -8.13 7.64 11.00
CA GLU A 61 -9.57 7.47 11.25
C GLU A 61 -9.96 7.89 12.67
N GLY A 62 -9.17 7.48 13.68
CA GLY A 62 -9.38 7.89 15.07
C GLY A 62 -9.33 9.41 15.26
N ALA A 63 -8.37 10.08 14.60
CA ALA A 63 -8.27 11.54 14.62
C ALA A 63 -9.44 12.23 13.88
N ALA A 64 -10.05 11.59 12.87
CA ALA A 64 -11.19 12.15 12.16
C ALA A 64 -12.48 12.15 13.02
N MET A 65 -12.63 11.17 13.91
CA MET A 65 -13.80 11.05 14.81
C MET A 65 -13.75 11.97 16.02
N ALA A 66 -12.57 12.50 16.37
CA ALA A 66 -12.39 13.42 17.49
C ALA A 66 -12.96 14.83 17.24
N GLY A 67 -13.43 15.15 16.02
CA GLY A 67 -14.11 16.41 15.70
C GLY A 67 -13.19 17.63 15.80
N VAL A 68 -12.49 17.96 14.73
CA VAL A 68 -11.67 19.19 14.68
C VAL A 68 -12.58 20.37 14.32
N ASP A 69 -13.01 21.14 15.32
CA ASP A 69 -13.70 22.42 15.10
C ASP A 69 -12.64 23.50 14.86
N VAL A 70 -12.23 23.67 13.59
CA VAL A 70 -11.23 24.66 13.21
C VAL A 70 -11.93 25.98 12.95
N ALA A 71 -11.60 27.01 13.74
CA ALA A 71 -12.10 28.36 13.50
C ALA A 71 -11.69 28.85 12.09
N PRO A 72 -12.59 29.51 11.33
CA PRO A 72 -12.43 29.71 9.88
C PRO A 72 -11.21 30.53 9.40
N ARG A 73 -10.43 31.15 10.28
CA ARG A 73 -9.39 32.13 9.91
C ARG A 73 -7.95 31.64 9.99
N ASP A 74 -7.67 30.62 10.79
CA ASP A 74 -6.31 30.06 10.93
C ASP A 74 -6.12 28.71 10.21
N GLY A 75 -7.23 28.05 9.83
CA GLY A 75 -7.22 26.69 9.29
C GLY A 75 -7.10 26.52 7.79
N GLU A 76 -7.29 27.57 6.98
CA GLU A 76 -7.38 27.40 5.51
C GLU A 76 -6.10 26.84 4.89
N ARG A 77 -4.93 27.26 5.38
CA ARG A 77 -3.62 26.77 4.90
C ARG A 77 -3.40 25.30 5.29
N GLU A 78 -3.78 24.94 6.50
CA GLU A 78 -3.57 23.61 7.06
C GLU A 78 -4.58 22.59 6.48
N VAL A 79 -5.80 23.04 6.21
CA VAL A 79 -6.83 22.28 5.48
C VAL A 79 -6.42 22.08 4.02
N GLY A 80 -5.87 23.11 3.36
CA GLY A 80 -5.29 22.99 2.00
C GLY A 80 -4.16 21.97 1.96
N ALA A 81 -3.21 22.05 2.89
CA ALA A 81 -2.13 21.07 3.02
C ALA A 81 -2.66 19.65 3.28
N LEU A 82 -3.72 19.51 4.09
CA LEU A 82 -4.32 18.20 4.36
C LEU A 82 -4.96 17.62 3.10
N HIS A 83 -5.63 18.46 2.31
CA HIS A 83 -6.22 18.04 1.03
C HIS A 83 -5.14 17.53 0.06
N GLU A 84 -4.03 18.27 -0.08
CA GLU A 84 -2.89 17.87 -0.91
C GLU A 84 -2.26 16.54 -0.44
N VAL A 85 -2.10 16.36 0.87
CA VAL A 85 -1.56 15.10 1.41
C VAL A 85 -2.52 13.94 1.17
N LEU A 86 -3.82 14.12 1.40
CA LEU A 86 -4.83 13.08 1.16
C LEU A 86 -4.90 12.69 -0.32
N GLN A 87 -4.77 13.66 -1.24
CA GLN A 87 -4.67 13.38 -2.66
C GLN A 87 -3.43 12.52 -2.95
N ARG A 88 -2.27 12.85 -2.38
CA ARG A 88 -1.06 12.02 -2.52
C ARG A 88 -1.24 10.60 -1.96
N CYS A 89 -1.93 10.44 -0.84
CA CYS A 89 -2.28 9.12 -0.32
C CYS A 89 -3.13 8.32 -1.32
N ALA A 90 -4.16 8.95 -1.89
CA ALA A 90 -5.06 8.31 -2.86
C ALA A 90 -4.31 7.90 -4.14
N GLU A 91 -3.43 8.76 -4.64
CA GLU A 91 -2.58 8.46 -5.80
C GLU A 91 -1.60 7.31 -5.51
N ALA A 92 -0.98 7.29 -4.33
CA ALA A 92 -0.08 6.23 -3.93
C ALA A 92 -0.81 4.87 -3.81
N ASP A 93 -2.00 4.86 -3.19
CA ASP A 93 -2.82 3.65 -3.07
C ASP A 93 -3.31 3.13 -4.42
N ALA A 94 -3.71 4.03 -5.34
CA ALA A 94 -4.09 3.66 -6.70
C ALA A 94 -2.95 2.94 -7.42
N ARG A 95 -1.72 3.48 -7.34
CA ARG A 95 -0.52 2.86 -7.92
C ARG A 95 -0.21 1.51 -7.29
N LEU A 96 -0.31 1.41 -5.96
CA LEU A 96 -0.10 0.14 -5.27
C LEU A 96 -1.11 -0.93 -5.70
N LEU A 97 -2.39 -0.58 -5.80
CA LEU A 97 -3.44 -1.49 -6.27
C LEU A 97 -3.21 -1.93 -7.71
N GLU A 98 -2.81 -1.02 -8.59
CA GLU A 98 -2.46 -1.33 -9.97
C GLU A 98 -1.29 -2.33 -10.03
N ARG A 99 -0.21 -2.08 -9.27
CA ARG A 99 0.95 -2.98 -9.24
C ARG A 99 0.60 -4.37 -8.71
N LEU A 100 -0.21 -4.45 -7.65
CA LEU A 100 -0.68 -5.73 -7.10
C LEU A 100 -1.54 -6.51 -8.10
N ARG A 101 -2.38 -5.82 -8.88
CA ARG A 101 -3.17 -6.45 -9.94
C ARG A 101 -2.27 -7.01 -11.04
N ALA A 102 -1.28 -6.24 -11.49
CA ALA A 102 -0.30 -6.70 -12.47
C ALA A 102 0.44 -7.95 -11.98
N LEU A 103 0.98 -7.94 -10.76
CA LEU A 103 1.67 -9.09 -10.15
C LEU A 103 0.77 -10.33 -10.04
N ARG A 104 -0.49 -10.14 -9.66
CA ARG A 104 -1.47 -11.23 -9.60
C ARG A 104 -1.72 -11.84 -10.98
N ASP A 105 -1.83 -11.00 -12.00
CA ASP A 105 -2.12 -11.47 -13.36
C ASP A 105 -0.89 -12.16 -13.97
N GLU A 106 0.32 -11.64 -13.73
CA GLU A 106 1.60 -12.33 -14.03
C GLU A 106 1.70 -13.71 -13.36
N ALA A 107 1.36 -13.80 -12.06
CA ALA A 107 1.38 -15.07 -11.33
C ALA A 107 0.36 -16.08 -11.90
N ARG A 108 -0.83 -15.62 -12.30
CA ARG A 108 -1.84 -16.46 -12.96
C ARG A 108 -1.34 -16.99 -14.30
N ASP A 109 -0.67 -16.15 -15.08
CA ASP A 109 -0.09 -16.56 -16.37
C ASP A 109 1.00 -17.61 -16.19
N ALA A 110 1.89 -17.40 -15.22
CA ALA A 110 2.92 -18.38 -14.88
C ALA A 110 2.32 -19.73 -14.45
N LEU A 111 1.26 -19.72 -13.62
CA LEU A 111 0.56 -20.94 -13.22
C LEU A 111 -0.08 -21.66 -14.41
N ARG A 112 -0.78 -20.95 -15.29
CA ARG A 112 -1.36 -21.53 -16.52
C ARG A 112 -0.29 -22.16 -17.41
N HIS A 113 0.85 -21.50 -17.56
CA HIS A 113 1.97 -22.01 -18.33
C HIS A 113 2.54 -23.31 -17.74
N LEU A 114 2.72 -23.37 -16.41
CA LEU A 114 3.16 -24.58 -15.70
C LEU A 114 2.17 -25.73 -15.84
N GLU A 115 0.87 -25.45 -15.76
CA GLU A 115 -0.18 -26.45 -15.94
C GLU A 115 -0.19 -27.02 -17.37
N ALA A 116 -0.04 -26.17 -18.38
CA ALA A 116 0.06 -26.60 -19.77
C ALA A 116 1.29 -27.50 -20.00
N ARG A 117 2.46 -27.12 -19.46
CA ARG A 117 3.68 -27.95 -19.51
C ARG A 117 3.48 -29.29 -18.81
N ARG A 118 2.87 -29.29 -17.63
CA ARG A 118 2.57 -30.52 -16.88
C ARG A 118 1.65 -31.45 -17.66
N SER A 119 0.64 -30.90 -18.33
CA SER A 119 -0.26 -31.66 -19.20
C SER A 119 0.49 -32.29 -20.38
N GLY A 120 1.34 -31.52 -21.07
CA GLY A 120 2.17 -32.02 -22.17
C GLY A 120 3.14 -33.13 -21.75
N VAL A 121 3.79 -32.99 -20.59
CA VAL A 121 4.67 -34.05 -20.04
C VAL A 121 3.88 -35.32 -19.72
N ARG A 122 2.68 -35.20 -19.12
CA ARG A 122 1.82 -36.37 -18.86
C ARG A 122 1.37 -37.04 -20.16
N ALA A 123 0.99 -36.26 -21.17
CA ALA A 123 0.58 -36.77 -22.47
C ALA A 123 1.74 -37.52 -23.15
N TYR A 124 2.97 -36.97 -23.10
CA TYR A 124 4.18 -37.62 -23.58
C TYR A 124 4.46 -38.95 -22.86
N MET A 125 4.38 -38.97 -21.52
CA MET A 125 4.56 -40.19 -20.73
C MET A 125 3.48 -41.25 -21.04
N ALA A 126 2.22 -40.84 -21.19
CA ALA A 126 1.11 -41.74 -21.50
C ALA A 126 1.17 -42.31 -22.93
N ALA A 127 1.73 -41.55 -23.89
CA ALA A 127 1.94 -41.98 -25.26
C ALA A 127 3.10 -42.98 -25.44
N GLY A 128 3.72 -43.44 -24.34
CA GLY A 128 4.79 -44.43 -24.39
C GLY A 128 6.13 -43.88 -24.87
N GLY A 129 6.42 -42.59 -24.63
CA GLY A 129 7.72 -41.98 -24.90
C GLY A 129 8.82 -42.64 -24.06
N GLY A 130 9.32 -43.78 -24.52
CA GLY A 130 10.45 -44.50 -23.94
C GLY A 130 11.72 -43.64 -23.87
N PRO A 131 12.69 -44.01 -23.01
CA PRO A 131 13.90 -43.23 -22.83
C PRO A 131 14.64 -43.10 -24.16
N VAL A 132 14.82 -41.87 -24.63
CA VAL A 132 15.81 -41.58 -25.67
C VAL A 132 17.17 -41.73 -24.99
N SER A 133 17.76 -42.92 -25.10
CA SER A 133 19.18 -43.14 -24.83
C SER A 133 19.96 -42.27 -25.80
N LEU A 134 20.44 -41.12 -25.35
CA LEU A 134 21.49 -40.37 -26.02
C LEU A 134 22.76 -41.22 -25.94
N ASP A 135 22.99 -42.07 -26.94
CA ASP A 135 24.24 -42.79 -27.12
C ASP A 135 25.30 -41.78 -27.59
N VAL A 136 25.90 -41.09 -26.63
CA VAL A 136 27.05 -40.20 -26.86
C VAL A 136 28.28 -41.09 -26.96
N ARG A 137 28.53 -41.61 -28.16
CA ARG A 137 29.81 -42.27 -28.46
C ARG A 137 30.90 -41.21 -28.54
N SER A 138 31.88 -41.40 -27.66
CA SER A 138 33.14 -40.65 -27.57
C SER A 138 34.08 -40.99 -28.72
#